data_AF-A0A7S4UN53-F1
#
_entry.id   AF-A0A7S4UN53-F1
#
_cell.length_a   1.000
_cell.length_b   1.000
_cell.length_c   1.000
_cell.angle_alpha   90.00
_cell.angle_beta   90.00
_cell.angle_gamma   90.00
#
_symmetry.space_group_name_H-M   'P 1'
#
loop_
_entity.id
_entity.type
_entity.pdbx_description
1 polymer ?
#
loop_
_entity_poly.entity_id
_entity_poly.type
_entity_poly.pdbx_seq_one_letter_code
_entity_poly.pdbx_strand_id
1 'polypeptide(L)'
;MDAVEVGGISEPLVPNGDGGEGTPAHPEKLTKKGTLPDLTERIVKAGFYNELVRYRQGYRLWRQGKHMGARGEPTAESVINEWQRMESLEPTEEEWNWRKTISYWIAVANLEGSFIFLFTSFSGCYPGFWGKLIDEVTVRAVYIGGTLFYVSIYLMCFEVMNLKRPADEIHWNPFNVRRHLKHCHDIGLHSWPYFISLFYFIGANMFQVDLTAALIPSVVADADMNFWLVLVPEALGGVFFFLASLGELVEWYSGKNRAVGFCVFNDVMGCFLFALAGFMYMLQKTESFDPEWVGGMMFTVGSLNFVLSGVVSLVLWRDGNFGLTYSAQLGKLAPHQSALRFSMYSIALVTGLCLLGSVASVVFFCESRVTWWTAHDETDYVTRAFYPFLIFVIIHMVIALRAAVVKVPTEQPWRALHKACYLLLAMASAVLLAQLAECVWQAQVP
;
A
#
# COMPACT_ATOMS: atom_id res chain seq x y z
N MET A 1 -10.93 -34.85 -8.21
CA MET A 1 -11.03 -33.76 -7.20
C MET A 1 -12.50 -33.56 -7.02
N ASP A 2 -13.03 -34.31 -6.06
CA ASP A 2 -14.44 -34.65 -5.96
C ASP A 2 -15.18 -33.58 -5.17
N ALA A 3 -16.38 -33.25 -5.65
CA ALA A 3 -17.26 -32.28 -5.04
C ALA A 3 -17.76 -32.81 -3.68
N VAL A 4 -17.49 -32.03 -2.62
CA VAL A 4 -18.03 -32.29 -1.29
C VAL A 4 -19.49 -31.84 -1.26
N GLU A 5 -20.41 -32.81 -1.24
CA GLU A 5 -21.82 -32.60 -0.91
C GLU A 5 -21.96 -32.11 0.53
N VAL A 6 -22.58 -30.96 0.72
CA VAL A 6 -22.99 -30.47 2.03
C VAL A 6 -24.32 -31.12 2.36
N GLY A 7 -24.28 -32.15 3.20
CA GLY A 7 -25.45 -32.84 3.72
C GLY A 7 -26.38 -31.90 4.48
N GLY A 8 -27.62 -31.79 3.98
CA GLY A 8 -28.72 -31.12 4.67
C GLY A 8 -29.17 -31.94 5.87
N ILE A 9 -29.02 -31.38 7.07
CA ILE A 9 -29.64 -31.93 8.27
C ILE A 9 -31.04 -31.32 8.36
N SER A 10 -32.01 -32.01 7.77
CA SER A 10 -33.43 -31.86 8.09
C SER A 10 -33.81 -32.98 9.04
N GLU A 11 -33.95 -32.67 10.33
CA GLU A 11 -34.65 -33.55 11.26
C GLU A 11 -35.92 -32.87 11.81
N PRO A 12 -36.95 -33.66 12.14
CA PRO A 12 -38.33 -33.24 12.06
C PRO A 12 -38.91 -32.88 13.43
N LEU A 13 -39.83 -31.92 13.43
CA LEU A 13 -40.77 -31.74 14.53
C LEU A 13 -41.92 -32.75 14.35
N VAL A 14 -42.18 -33.54 15.38
CA VAL A 14 -43.30 -34.48 15.55
C VAL A 14 -44.27 -33.88 16.60
N PRO A 15 -45.59 -34.18 16.65
CA PRO A 15 -46.50 -34.75 15.66
C PRO A 15 -47.71 -33.85 15.30
N ASN A 16 -48.35 -34.24 14.20
CA ASN A 16 -49.67 -33.85 13.75
C ASN A 16 -50.78 -34.08 14.79
N GLY A 17 -51.69 -33.11 14.90
CA GLY A 17 -53.06 -33.27 15.38
C GLY A 17 -54.03 -33.03 14.22
N ASP A 18 -55.08 -33.86 14.18
CA ASP A 18 -55.99 -34.12 13.07
C ASP A 18 -56.71 -32.91 12.42
N GLY A 19 -56.81 -33.00 11.09
CA GLY A 19 -58.07 -33.04 10.33
C GLY A 19 -59.11 -31.92 10.50
N GLY A 20 -59.19 -31.04 9.51
CA GLY A 20 -60.37 -30.21 9.26
C GLY A 20 -60.23 -29.38 7.97
N GLU A 21 -60.91 -29.82 6.90
CA GLU A 21 -61.07 -29.06 5.65
C GLU A 21 -61.88 -27.80 5.91
N GLY A 22 -61.29 -26.63 5.62
CA GLY A 22 -61.94 -25.32 5.75
C GLY A 22 -61.25 -24.28 4.84
N THR A 23 -62.08 -23.62 4.04
CA THR A 23 -61.82 -22.60 3.01
C THR A 23 -60.81 -21.50 3.41
N PRO A 24 -60.00 -20.94 2.48
CA PRO A 24 -58.99 -19.93 2.82
C PRO A 24 -59.64 -18.58 3.16
N ALA A 25 -59.82 -18.33 4.45
CA ALA A 25 -60.04 -16.99 4.98
C ALA A 25 -58.68 -16.30 5.18
N HIS A 26 -58.61 -15.03 4.79
CA HIS A 26 -57.49 -14.12 5.03
C HIS A 26 -56.96 -14.26 6.47
N PRO A 27 -55.63 -14.35 6.69
CA PRO A 27 -55.07 -14.31 8.03
C PRO A 27 -55.09 -12.87 8.54
N GLU A 28 -56.24 -12.43 9.04
CA GLU A 28 -56.28 -11.40 10.07
C GLU A 28 -55.74 -12.06 11.35
N LYS A 29 -54.43 -11.89 11.56
CA LYS A 29 -53.70 -12.49 12.69
C LYS A 29 -54.27 -11.95 14.00
N LEU A 30 -55.11 -12.75 14.64
CA LEU A 30 -55.30 -12.76 16.07
C LEU A 30 -53.92 -12.80 16.75
N THR A 31 -53.50 -11.65 17.27
CA THR A 31 -52.37 -11.55 18.18
C THR A 31 -52.69 -12.37 19.43
N LYS A 32 -52.15 -13.60 19.49
CA LYS A 32 -51.97 -14.29 20.76
C LYS A 32 -51.13 -13.37 21.64
N LYS A 33 -51.77 -12.73 22.62
CA LYS A 33 -51.10 -12.02 23.72
C LYS A 33 -50.05 -12.95 24.31
N GLY A 34 -48.77 -12.70 24.03
CA GLY A 34 -47.66 -13.41 24.64
C GLY A 34 -46.56 -13.90 23.69
N THR A 35 -46.74 -13.91 22.38
CA THR A 35 -45.63 -14.24 21.45
C THR A 35 -44.88 -12.97 21.06
N LEU A 36 -43.63 -12.86 21.50
CA LEU A 36 -42.72 -11.81 21.06
C LEU A 36 -42.56 -11.85 19.53
N PRO A 37 -42.44 -10.68 18.87
CA PRO A 37 -42.25 -10.62 17.42
C PRO A 37 -40.92 -11.28 17.02
N ASP A 38 -40.91 -11.95 15.87
CA ASP A 38 -39.67 -12.47 15.29
C ASP A 38 -38.82 -11.30 14.76
N LEU A 39 -37.62 -11.15 15.33
CA LEU A 39 -36.68 -10.08 15.00
C LEU A 39 -35.59 -10.53 14.02
N THR A 40 -35.64 -11.78 13.53
CA THR A 40 -34.55 -12.38 12.74
C THR A 40 -34.17 -11.54 11.52
N GLU A 41 -35.15 -11.06 10.73
CA GLU A 41 -34.87 -10.21 9.57
C GLU A 41 -34.20 -8.88 9.94
N ARG A 42 -34.61 -8.27 11.06
CA ARG A 42 -34.00 -7.02 11.54
C ARG A 42 -32.54 -7.23 11.96
N ILE A 43 -32.27 -8.35 12.64
CA ILE A 43 -30.93 -8.73 13.08
C ILE A 43 -30.02 -9.06 11.88
N VAL A 44 -30.56 -9.75 10.86
CA VAL A 44 -29.84 -10.02 9.61
C VAL A 44 -29.53 -8.71 8.87
N LYS A 45 -30.52 -7.82 8.75
CA LYS A 45 -30.34 -6.52 8.09
C LYS A 45 -29.33 -5.62 8.82
N ALA A 46 -29.25 -5.75 10.14
CA ALA A 46 -28.28 -5.02 10.97
C ALA A 46 -26.88 -5.67 11.01
N GLY A 47 -26.68 -6.83 10.38
CA GLY A 47 -25.38 -7.52 10.33
C GLY A 47 -25.01 -8.33 11.57
N PHE A 48 -25.88 -8.42 12.59
CA PHE A 48 -25.59 -9.09 13.87
C PHE A 48 -25.93 -10.59 13.91
N TYR A 49 -26.39 -11.17 12.80
CA TYR A 49 -26.88 -12.56 12.79
C TYR A 49 -25.81 -13.58 13.22
N ASN A 50 -24.59 -13.45 12.71
CA ASN A 50 -23.49 -14.35 13.05
C ASN A 50 -23.10 -14.27 14.54
N GLU A 51 -23.19 -13.07 15.12
CA GLU A 51 -22.90 -12.83 16.52
C GLU A 51 -23.98 -13.43 17.43
N LEU A 52 -25.25 -13.30 17.05
CA LEU A 52 -26.36 -13.97 17.74
C LEU A 52 -26.23 -15.50 17.70
N VAL A 53 -25.85 -16.08 16.55
CA VAL A 53 -25.63 -17.53 16.41
C VAL A 53 -24.48 -17.98 17.32
N ARG A 54 -23.36 -17.24 17.32
CA ARG A 54 -22.20 -17.53 18.17
C ARG A 54 -22.56 -17.43 19.66
N TYR A 55 -23.34 -16.42 20.04
CA TYR A 55 -23.86 -16.25 21.39
C TYR A 55 -24.77 -17.41 21.80
N ARG A 56 -25.75 -17.77 20.96
CA ARG A 56 -26.66 -18.92 21.21
C ARG A 56 -25.89 -20.23 21.38
N GLN A 57 -24.87 -20.46 20.55
CA GLN A 57 -24.02 -21.63 20.65
C GLN A 57 -23.21 -21.63 21.96
N GLY A 58 -22.60 -20.49 22.32
CA GLY A 58 -21.89 -20.31 23.60
C GLY A 58 -22.79 -20.53 24.81
N TYR A 59 -24.02 -20.00 24.78
CA TYR A 59 -25.04 -20.18 25.82
C TYR A 59 -25.51 -21.64 25.93
N ARG A 60 -25.68 -22.34 24.80
CA ARG A 60 -26.01 -23.77 24.79
C ARG A 60 -24.89 -24.61 25.40
N LEU A 61 -23.63 -24.34 25.05
CA LEU A 61 -22.47 -25.03 25.61
C LEU A 61 -22.34 -24.77 27.13
N TRP A 62 -22.64 -23.55 27.58
CA TRP A 62 -22.71 -23.21 29.01
C TRP A 62 -23.76 -24.02 29.76
N ARG A 63 -24.99 -24.10 29.24
CA ARG A 63 -26.07 -24.91 29.83
C ARG A 63 -25.77 -26.41 29.86
N GLN A 64 -24.84 -26.88 29.03
CA GLN A 64 -24.34 -28.26 29.02
C GLN A 64 -23.20 -28.51 30.01
N GLY A 65 -22.84 -27.53 30.85
CA GLY A 65 -21.77 -27.66 31.83
C GLY A 65 -20.36 -27.69 31.21
N LYS A 66 -20.23 -27.34 29.93
CA LYS A 66 -18.91 -27.26 29.28
C LYS A 66 -18.19 -26.00 29.77
N HIS A 67 -16.94 -26.16 30.18
CA HIS A 67 -16.06 -25.12 30.71
C HIS A 67 -15.67 -24.02 29.68
N MET A 68 -16.07 -24.19 28.42
CA MET A 68 -16.03 -23.17 27.36
C MET A 68 -17.39 -22.47 27.12
N GLY A 69 -18.33 -22.58 28.06
CA GLY A 69 -19.58 -21.81 28.06
C GLY A 69 -19.32 -20.32 28.24
N ALA A 70 -20.23 -19.48 27.71
CA ALA A 70 -20.16 -18.00 27.73
C ALA A 70 -19.55 -17.44 29.02
N ARG A 71 -18.27 -17.09 28.98
CA ARG A 71 -17.62 -16.33 30.04
C ARG A 71 -18.08 -14.88 29.90
N GLY A 72 -18.79 -14.40 30.91
CA GLY A 72 -19.39 -13.08 30.95
C GLY A 72 -20.73 -13.09 30.22
N GLU A 73 -21.84 -13.10 30.98
CA GLU A 73 -23.04 -12.46 30.44
C GLU A 73 -22.63 -11.03 30.07
N PRO A 74 -22.83 -10.59 28.82
CA PRO A 74 -22.62 -9.20 28.48
C PRO A 74 -23.61 -8.41 29.34
N THR A 75 -23.11 -7.84 30.44
CA THR A 75 -23.93 -6.96 31.27
C THR A 75 -24.33 -5.79 30.38
N ALA A 76 -25.50 -5.19 30.62
CA ALA A 76 -25.89 -3.99 29.89
C ALA A 76 -24.75 -2.94 29.92
N GLU A 77 -24.03 -2.87 31.04
CA GLU A 77 -22.83 -2.07 31.22
C GLU A 77 -21.66 -2.50 30.32
N SER A 78 -21.35 -3.80 30.15
CA SER A 78 -20.28 -4.23 29.24
C SER A 78 -20.62 -3.97 27.78
N VAL A 79 -21.90 -4.12 27.39
CA VAL A 79 -22.36 -3.78 26.03
C VAL A 79 -22.29 -2.28 25.80
N ILE A 80 -22.71 -1.47 26.77
CA ILE A 80 -22.62 0.00 26.68
C ILE A 80 -21.16 0.43 26.61
N ASN A 81 -20.27 -0.15 27.43
CA ASN A 81 -18.85 0.17 27.40
C ASN A 81 -18.19 -0.26 26.09
N GLU A 82 -18.56 -1.42 25.53
CA GLU A 82 -18.05 -1.87 24.24
C GLU A 82 -18.62 -1.04 23.08
N TRP A 83 -19.89 -0.65 23.14
CA TRP A 83 -20.53 0.23 22.18
C TRP A 83 -19.91 1.64 22.21
N GLN A 84 -19.73 2.23 23.40
CA GLN A 84 -19.01 3.50 23.55
C GLN A 84 -17.56 3.39 23.09
N ARG A 85 -16.91 2.25 23.34
CA ARG A 85 -15.56 2.00 22.80
C ARG A 85 -15.59 1.96 21.28
N MET A 86 -16.56 1.27 20.67
CA MET A 86 -16.72 1.19 19.21
C MET A 86 -17.08 2.55 18.60
N GLU A 87 -17.98 3.30 19.22
CA GLU A 87 -18.39 4.64 18.77
C GLU A 87 -17.22 5.63 18.90
N SER A 88 -16.44 5.56 19.99
CA SER A 88 -15.19 6.32 20.12
C SER A 88 -14.10 5.89 19.12
N LEU A 89 -14.27 4.72 18.47
CA LEU A 89 -13.37 4.16 17.48
C LEU A 89 -13.73 4.58 16.06
N GLU A 90 -14.99 4.95 15.80
CA GLU A 90 -15.39 5.47 14.49
C GLU A 90 -14.69 6.81 14.22
N PRO A 91 -14.00 6.95 13.07
CA PRO A 91 -13.33 8.19 12.73
C PRO A 91 -14.35 9.28 12.41
N THR A 92 -14.03 10.51 12.77
CA THR A 92 -14.79 11.67 12.27
C THR A 92 -14.66 11.77 10.74
N GLU A 93 -15.55 12.50 10.06
CA GLU A 93 -15.44 12.71 8.61
C GLU A 93 -14.12 13.39 8.23
N GLU A 94 -13.65 14.33 9.05
CA GLU A 94 -12.36 14.99 8.87
C GLU A 94 -11.19 14.01 8.99
N GLU A 95 -11.17 13.19 10.06
CA GLU A 95 -10.16 12.15 10.25
C GLU A 95 -10.17 11.13 9.10
N TRP A 96 -11.36 10.73 8.65
CA TRP A 96 -11.52 9.81 7.53
C TRP A 96 -10.94 10.38 6.23
N ASN A 97 -11.25 11.64 5.91
CA ASN A 97 -10.72 12.32 4.73
C ASN A 97 -9.19 12.52 4.81
N TRP A 98 -8.67 12.79 6.00
CA TRP A 98 -7.22 12.88 6.25
C TRP A 98 -6.53 11.53 6.01
N ARG A 99 -7.03 10.43 6.62
CA ARG A 99 -6.46 9.08 6.43
C ARG A 99 -6.52 8.65 4.97
N LYS A 100 -7.67 8.86 4.33
CA LYS A 100 -7.86 8.58 2.91
C LYS A 100 -6.83 9.33 2.07
N THR A 101 -6.59 10.60 2.34
CA THR A 101 -5.60 11.41 1.60
C THR A 101 -4.19 10.88 1.82
N ILE A 102 -3.80 10.58 3.06
CA ILE A 102 -2.44 10.09 3.36
C ILE A 102 -2.21 8.70 2.77
N SER A 103 -3.12 7.75 3.00
CA SER A 103 -3.03 6.40 2.42
C SER A 103 -2.98 6.43 0.89
N TYR A 104 -3.63 7.39 0.23
CA TYR A 104 -3.49 7.58 -1.21
C TYR A 104 -2.04 7.92 -1.60
N TRP A 105 -1.45 8.91 -0.94
CA TRP A 105 -0.09 9.36 -1.23
C TRP A 105 0.97 8.33 -0.83
N ILE A 106 0.75 7.56 0.25
CA ILE A 106 1.57 6.39 0.58
C ILE A 106 1.58 5.42 -0.61
N ALA A 107 0.41 5.02 -1.10
CA ALA A 107 0.30 4.05 -2.20
C ALA A 107 0.90 4.57 -3.51
N VAL A 108 0.65 5.85 -3.86
CA VAL A 108 1.19 6.48 -5.07
C VAL A 108 2.72 6.60 -5.01
N ALA A 109 3.26 7.18 -3.94
CA ALA A 109 4.70 7.39 -3.81
C ALA A 109 5.46 6.05 -3.71
N ASN A 110 4.88 5.06 -3.02
CA ASN A 110 5.43 3.70 -2.99
C ASN A 110 5.44 3.08 -4.39
N LEU A 111 4.32 3.13 -5.11
CA LEU A 111 4.19 2.51 -6.43
C LEU A 111 5.14 3.15 -7.46
N GLU A 112 5.24 4.48 -7.48
CA GLU A 112 6.15 5.19 -8.38
C GLU A 112 7.63 4.95 -8.03
N GLY A 113 8.00 5.05 -6.74
CA GLY A 113 9.34 4.69 -6.29
C GLY A 113 9.72 3.26 -6.68
N SER A 114 8.78 2.32 -6.55
CA SER A 114 8.98 0.91 -6.92
C SER A 114 9.14 0.69 -8.43
N PHE A 115 8.45 1.46 -9.26
CA PHE A 115 8.65 1.42 -10.72
C PHE A 115 10.04 1.92 -11.10
N ILE A 116 10.51 3.00 -10.47
CA ILE A 116 11.88 3.48 -10.66
C ILE A 116 12.86 2.39 -10.22
N PHE A 117 12.74 1.84 -9.01
CA PHE A 117 13.63 0.77 -8.55
C PHE A 117 13.65 -0.44 -9.48
N LEU A 118 12.48 -0.90 -9.93
CA LEU A 118 12.36 -2.00 -10.88
C LEU A 118 13.12 -1.71 -12.18
N PHE A 119 12.97 -0.50 -12.71
CA PHE A 119 13.65 -0.08 -13.92
C PHE A 119 15.17 0.03 -13.73
N THR A 120 15.61 0.67 -12.66
CA THR A 120 17.02 0.95 -12.41
C THR A 120 17.80 -0.32 -12.03
N SER A 121 17.22 -1.20 -11.21
CA SER A 121 17.86 -2.47 -10.87
C SER A 121 17.96 -3.41 -12.07
N PHE A 122 16.90 -3.47 -12.90
CA PHE A 122 16.94 -4.26 -14.14
C PHE A 122 18.00 -3.71 -15.10
N SER A 123 18.12 -2.39 -15.18
CA SER A 123 19.13 -1.71 -15.99
C SER A 123 20.55 -2.01 -15.52
N GLY A 124 20.77 -2.11 -14.21
CA GLY A 124 22.04 -2.52 -13.60
C GLY A 124 22.51 -3.92 -14.03
N CYS A 125 21.59 -4.81 -14.39
CA CYS A 125 21.94 -6.15 -14.90
C CYS A 125 22.46 -6.14 -16.34
N TYR A 126 22.27 -5.04 -17.09
CA TYR A 126 22.65 -4.92 -18.50
C TYR A 126 23.43 -3.62 -18.77
N PRO A 127 24.59 -3.40 -18.12
CA PRO A 127 25.34 -2.14 -18.24
C PRO A 127 25.76 -1.85 -19.69
N GLY A 128 26.05 -2.89 -20.48
CA GLY A 128 26.40 -2.76 -21.90
C GLY A 128 25.30 -2.13 -22.76
N PHE A 129 24.02 -2.32 -22.43
CA PHE A 129 22.91 -1.69 -23.15
C PHE A 129 22.86 -0.17 -22.91
N TRP A 130 23.20 0.27 -21.70
CA TRP A 130 23.16 1.68 -21.31
C TRP A 130 24.45 2.44 -21.65
N GLY A 131 25.58 1.73 -21.74
CA GLY A 131 26.87 2.33 -22.08
C GLY A 131 27.22 3.44 -21.10
N LYS A 132 27.54 4.63 -21.61
CA LYS A 132 27.91 5.80 -20.80
C LYS A 132 26.77 6.37 -19.93
N LEU A 133 25.52 5.91 -20.12
CA LEU A 133 24.34 6.36 -19.36
C LEU A 133 24.04 5.53 -18.12
N ILE A 134 24.80 4.46 -17.87
CA ILE A 134 24.46 3.52 -16.78
C ILE A 134 24.29 4.25 -15.44
N ASP A 135 25.20 5.15 -15.06
CA ASP A 135 25.14 5.88 -13.78
C ASP A 135 23.93 6.83 -13.68
N GLU A 136 23.48 7.41 -14.80
CA GLU A 136 22.30 8.27 -14.80
C GLU A 136 21.04 7.47 -14.47
N VAL A 137 20.98 6.24 -14.94
CA VAL A 137 19.89 5.30 -14.68
C VAL A 137 20.04 4.68 -13.29
N THR A 138 21.19 4.11 -12.95
CA THR A 138 21.36 3.29 -11.75
C THR A 138 21.75 4.06 -10.50
N VAL A 139 22.15 5.33 -10.60
CA VAL A 139 22.51 6.17 -9.45
C VAL A 139 21.58 7.38 -9.31
N ARG A 140 21.37 8.15 -10.39
CA ARG A 140 20.59 9.39 -10.29
C ARG A 140 19.08 9.15 -10.34
N ALA A 141 18.59 8.34 -11.28
CA ALA A 141 17.17 8.02 -11.31
C ALA A 141 16.75 7.24 -10.06
N VAL A 142 17.59 6.30 -9.58
CA VAL A 142 17.30 5.53 -8.36
C VAL A 142 17.21 6.43 -7.12
N TYR A 143 17.98 7.52 -7.05
CA TYR A 143 17.88 8.51 -5.96
C TYR A 143 16.48 9.14 -5.88
N ILE A 144 15.85 9.43 -7.03
CA ILE A 144 14.47 9.91 -7.07
C ILE A 144 13.51 8.81 -6.61
N GLY A 145 13.71 7.57 -7.06
CA GLY A 145 12.93 6.41 -6.61
C GLY A 145 12.98 6.22 -5.09
N GLY A 146 14.18 6.27 -4.52
CA GLY A 146 14.40 6.20 -3.08
C GLY A 146 13.81 7.36 -2.32
N THR A 147 13.85 8.58 -2.88
CA THR A 147 13.19 9.74 -2.27
C THR A 147 11.67 9.59 -2.21
N LEU A 148 11.04 9.12 -3.30
CA LEU A 148 9.60 8.86 -3.33
C LEU A 148 9.21 7.75 -2.34
N PHE A 149 9.99 6.67 -2.31
CA PHE A 149 9.80 5.59 -1.35
C PHE A 149 9.98 6.09 0.10
N TYR A 150 11.00 6.89 0.37
CA TYR A 150 11.23 7.53 1.68
C TYR A 150 10.04 8.39 2.11
N VAL A 151 9.49 9.20 1.21
CA VAL A 151 8.28 10.00 1.48
C VAL A 151 7.10 9.11 1.82
N SER A 152 6.89 8.01 1.08
CA SER A 152 5.83 7.04 1.37
C SER A 152 5.97 6.45 2.78
N ILE A 153 7.17 5.99 3.14
CA ILE A 153 7.44 5.39 4.46
C ILE A 153 7.32 6.42 5.59
N TYR A 154 7.76 7.66 5.36
CA TYR A 154 7.54 8.75 6.31
C TYR A 154 6.05 9.02 6.51
N LEU A 155 5.27 9.09 5.43
CA LEU A 155 3.82 9.27 5.49
C LEU A 155 3.13 8.11 6.22
N MET A 156 3.63 6.88 6.08
CA MET A 156 3.15 5.73 6.86
C MET A 156 3.41 5.89 8.36
N CYS A 157 4.63 6.30 8.76
CA CYS A 157 4.89 6.66 10.16
C CYS A 157 3.97 7.78 10.65
N PHE A 158 3.79 8.80 9.82
CA PHE A 158 2.97 9.96 10.09
C PHE A 158 1.49 9.59 10.29
N GLU A 159 0.96 8.67 9.48
CA GLU A 159 -0.39 8.13 9.64
C GLU A 159 -0.55 7.40 10.97
N VAL A 160 0.37 6.49 11.32
CA VAL A 160 0.30 5.69 12.54
C VAL A 160 0.44 6.55 13.80
N MET A 161 1.40 7.47 13.85
CA MET A 161 1.68 8.25 15.06
C MET A 161 0.65 9.35 15.34
N ASN A 162 -0.09 9.78 14.30
CA ASN A 162 -1.12 10.81 14.40
C ASN A 162 -2.55 10.26 14.33
N LEU A 163 -2.72 8.94 14.43
CA LEU A 163 -4.04 8.32 14.45
C LEU A 163 -4.89 8.88 15.59
N LYS A 164 -6.04 9.48 15.25
CA LYS A 164 -6.99 10.12 16.19
C LYS A 164 -6.41 11.28 17.01
N ARG A 165 -5.34 11.92 16.55
CA ARG A 165 -4.86 13.15 17.19
C ARG A 165 -5.69 14.33 16.70
N PRO A 166 -6.05 15.27 17.58
CA PRO A 166 -6.64 16.52 17.13
C PRO A 166 -5.62 17.32 16.31
N ALA A 167 -6.11 18.20 15.43
CA ALA A 167 -5.29 18.91 14.44
C ALA A 167 -4.20 19.81 15.07
N ASP A 168 -4.41 20.28 16.31
CA ASP A 168 -3.46 21.08 17.08
C ASP A 168 -2.38 20.25 17.80
N GLU A 169 -2.50 18.92 17.81
CA GLU A 169 -1.54 18.00 18.45
C GLU A 169 -0.79 17.10 17.44
N ILE A 170 -0.72 17.50 16.18
CA ILE A 170 0.02 16.74 15.17
C ILE A 170 1.52 16.71 15.49
N HIS A 171 2.07 15.49 15.46
CA HIS A 171 3.49 15.21 15.67
C HIS A 171 4.19 14.84 14.37
N TRP A 172 5.43 15.31 14.25
CA TRP A 172 6.26 15.14 13.05
C TRP A 172 7.49 14.24 13.30
N ASN A 173 7.90 14.07 14.56
CA ASN A 173 9.08 13.28 14.89
C ASN A 173 8.69 11.83 15.21
N PRO A 174 9.03 10.84 14.34
CA PRO A 174 8.70 9.45 14.57
C PRO A 174 9.53 8.81 15.69
N PHE A 175 10.66 9.41 16.11
CA PHE A 175 11.58 8.83 17.09
C PHE A 175 11.17 9.04 18.56
N ASN A 176 10.06 9.73 18.84
CA ASN A 176 9.55 9.85 20.21
C ASN A 176 8.77 8.60 20.65
N VAL A 177 9.48 7.46 20.67
CA VAL A 177 8.94 6.11 20.90
C VAL A 177 8.03 6.06 22.12
N ARG A 178 8.49 6.59 23.26
CA ARG A 178 7.72 6.53 24.51
C ARG A 178 6.38 7.26 24.39
N ARG A 179 6.36 8.44 23.75
CA ARG A 179 5.14 9.23 23.56
C ARG A 179 4.18 8.54 22.61
N HIS A 180 4.70 8.00 21.50
CA HIS A 180 3.87 7.36 20.48
C HIS A 180 3.30 6.03 20.96
N LEU A 181 4.08 5.21 21.66
CA LEU A 181 3.59 3.98 22.28
C LEU A 181 2.54 4.25 23.35
N LYS A 182 2.72 5.29 24.17
CA LYS A 182 1.70 5.74 25.13
C LYS A 182 0.42 6.13 24.40
N HIS A 183 0.52 6.91 23.32
CA HIS A 183 -0.63 7.29 22.52
C HIS A 183 -1.36 6.09 21.89
N CYS A 184 -0.61 5.16 21.28
CA CYS A 184 -1.18 3.91 20.76
C CYS A 184 -1.96 3.18 21.86
N HIS A 185 -1.38 3.04 23.06
CA HIS A 185 -2.06 2.44 24.20
C HIS A 185 -3.32 3.23 24.61
N ASP A 186 -3.23 4.55 24.71
CA ASP A 186 -4.33 5.43 25.13
C ASP A 186 -5.53 5.36 24.16
N ILE A 187 -5.30 5.12 22.86
CA ILE A 187 -6.36 4.93 21.86
C ILE A 187 -6.75 3.46 21.62
N GLY A 188 -6.19 2.52 22.39
CA GLY A 188 -6.46 1.08 22.27
C GLY A 188 -5.81 0.38 21.05
N LEU A 189 -4.80 1.01 20.44
CA LEU A 189 -3.97 0.43 19.39
C LEU A 189 -2.84 -0.42 19.98
N HIS A 190 -2.51 -1.51 19.30
CA HIS A 190 -1.34 -2.33 19.61
C HIS A 190 -0.07 -1.55 19.25
N SER A 191 1.06 -1.92 19.85
CA SER A 191 2.34 -1.26 19.55
C SER A 191 2.94 -1.65 18.20
N TRP A 192 2.47 -2.75 17.60
CA TRP A 192 3.04 -3.32 16.37
C TRP A 192 3.01 -2.37 15.17
N PRO A 193 1.89 -1.70 14.81
CA PRO A 193 1.88 -0.74 13.72
C PRO A 193 2.94 0.36 13.83
N TYR A 194 3.21 0.82 15.06
CA TYR A 194 4.25 1.81 15.31
C TYR A 194 5.66 1.23 15.08
N PHE A 195 5.94 0.01 15.56
CA PHE A 195 7.23 -0.62 15.32
C PHE A 195 7.46 -1.00 13.85
N ILE A 196 6.43 -1.48 13.16
CA ILE A 196 6.47 -1.78 11.71
C ILE A 196 6.85 -0.50 10.95
N SER A 197 6.10 0.58 11.17
CA SER A 197 6.37 1.86 10.50
C SER A 197 7.74 2.43 10.86
N LEU A 198 8.15 2.38 12.12
CA LEU A 198 9.46 2.83 12.56
C LEU A 198 10.61 2.02 11.93
N PHE A 199 10.50 0.69 11.84
CA PHE A 199 11.53 -0.14 11.20
C PHE A 199 11.62 0.13 9.70
N TYR A 200 10.49 0.25 9.00
CA TYR A 200 10.51 0.72 7.61
C TYR A 200 11.21 2.07 7.51
N PHE A 201 10.90 3.02 8.40
CA PHE A 201 11.52 4.35 8.34
C PHE A 201 13.02 4.33 8.62
N ILE A 202 13.49 3.54 9.59
CA ILE A 202 14.93 3.35 9.82
C ILE A 202 15.58 2.75 8.57
N GLY A 203 14.96 1.72 7.96
CA GLY A 203 15.44 1.12 6.72
C GLY A 203 15.54 2.13 5.58
N ALA A 204 14.52 2.96 5.40
CA ALA A 204 14.49 4.00 4.37
C ALA A 204 15.53 5.10 4.63
N ASN A 205 15.82 5.46 5.88
CA ASN A 205 16.91 6.39 6.19
C ASN A 205 18.28 5.79 5.84
N MET A 206 18.51 4.51 6.15
CA MET A 206 19.77 3.84 5.79
C MET A 206 19.94 3.77 4.28
N PHE A 207 18.87 3.42 3.55
CA PHE A 207 18.87 3.42 2.10
C PHE A 207 19.13 4.82 1.52
N GLN A 208 18.53 5.86 2.11
CA GLN A 208 18.77 7.24 1.67
C GLN A 208 20.22 7.69 1.90
N VAL A 209 20.90 7.18 2.94
CA VAL A 209 22.33 7.41 3.15
C VAL A 209 23.13 6.80 2.00
N ASP A 210 22.85 5.55 1.61
CA ASP A 210 23.53 4.92 0.47
C ASP A 210 23.32 5.71 -0.83
N LEU A 211 22.08 6.08 -1.14
CA LEU A 211 21.76 6.73 -2.41
C LEU A 211 22.38 8.12 -2.49
N THR A 212 22.45 8.82 -1.36
CA THR A 212 23.09 10.14 -1.29
C THR A 212 24.61 10.02 -1.40
N ALA A 213 25.20 9.01 -0.76
CA ALA A 213 26.63 8.75 -0.85
C ALA A 213 27.06 8.34 -2.27
N ALA A 214 26.25 7.52 -2.94
CA ALA A 214 26.50 7.05 -4.32
C ALA A 214 26.50 8.20 -5.35
N LEU A 215 25.84 9.33 -5.06
CA LEU A 215 25.89 10.52 -5.91
C LEU A 215 27.25 11.25 -5.90
N ILE A 216 28.13 10.93 -4.95
CA ILE A 216 29.42 11.62 -4.77
C ILE A 216 30.55 10.73 -5.32
N PRO A 217 31.13 11.04 -6.50
CA PRO A 217 32.11 10.16 -7.14
C PRO A 217 33.34 9.85 -6.28
N SER A 218 33.78 10.79 -5.44
CA SER A 218 34.91 10.56 -4.53
C SER A 218 34.60 9.56 -3.41
N VAL A 219 33.33 9.42 -3.02
CA VAL A 219 32.89 8.43 -2.02
C VAL A 219 32.88 7.04 -2.64
N VAL A 220 32.37 6.91 -3.87
CA VAL A 220 32.32 5.63 -4.59
C VAL A 220 33.72 5.14 -4.99
N ALA A 221 34.63 6.06 -5.33
CA ALA A 221 36.00 5.73 -5.72
C ALA A 221 36.89 5.30 -4.54
N ASP A 222 36.58 5.71 -3.31
CA ASP A 222 37.30 5.32 -2.11
C ASP A 222 36.67 4.03 -1.53
N ALA A 223 37.46 2.96 -1.43
CA ALA A 223 36.96 1.64 -1.03
C ALA A 223 36.39 1.62 0.40
N ASP A 224 37.01 2.34 1.34
CA ASP A 224 36.57 2.39 2.73
C ASP A 224 35.28 3.22 2.83
N MET A 225 35.22 4.37 2.17
CA MET A 225 34.02 5.20 2.15
C MET A 225 32.85 4.50 1.46
N ASN A 226 33.08 3.86 0.31
CA ASN A 226 32.07 3.09 -0.40
C ASN A 226 31.52 1.96 0.47
N PHE A 227 32.39 1.23 1.18
CA PHE A 227 31.96 0.17 2.08
C PHE A 227 31.07 0.71 3.22
N TRP A 228 31.51 1.76 3.92
CA TRP A 228 30.79 2.26 5.10
C TRP A 228 29.58 3.13 4.81
N LEU A 229 29.55 3.82 3.67
CA LEU A 229 28.50 4.80 3.34
C LEU A 229 27.55 4.33 2.25
N VAL A 230 27.91 3.32 1.45
CA VAL A 230 27.03 2.74 0.41
C VAL A 230 26.61 1.33 0.81
N LEU A 231 27.56 0.40 0.88
CA LEU A 231 27.24 -1.03 1.03
C LEU A 231 26.63 -1.37 2.40
N VAL A 232 27.20 -0.87 3.49
CA VAL A 232 26.69 -1.15 4.86
C VAL A 232 25.28 -0.57 5.07
N PRO A 233 24.99 0.71 4.76
CA PRO A 233 23.64 1.24 4.89
C PRO A 233 22.62 0.52 4.00
N GLU A 234 23.00 0.14 2.78
CA GLU A 234 22.13 -0.64 1.88
C GLU A 234 21.71 -1.99 2.51
N ALA A 235 22.67 -2.77 3.00
CA ALA A 235 22.40 -4.07 3.63
C ALA A 235 21.58 -3.92 4.93
N LEU A 236 21.94 -2.96 5.78
CA LEU A 236 21.18 -2.68 7.01
C LEU A 236 19.75 -2.20 6.69
N GLY A 237 19.60 -1.37 5.65
CA GLY A 237 18.31 -0.91 5.15
C GLY A 237 17.40 -2.09 4.79
N GLY A 238 17.92 -3.02 3.98
CA GLY A 238 17.24 -4.26 3.63
C GLY A 238 16.85 -5.11 4.84
N VAL A 239 17.74 -5.25 5.83
CA VAL A 239 17.42 -5.98 7.08
C VAL A 239 16.26 -5.33 7.84
N PHE A 240 16.25 -4.00 8.00
CA PHE A 240 15.17 -3.30 8.69
C PHE A 240 13.84 -3.39 7.94
N PHE A 241 13.85 -3.30 6.61
CA PHE A 241 12.66 -3.57 5.79
C PHE A 241 12.13 -4.98 5.99
N PHE A 242 13.02 -5.98 6.00
CA PHE A 242 12.62 -7.36 6.23
C PHE A 242 11.99 -7.55 7.62
N LEU A 243 12.61 -7.00 8.67
CA LEU A 243 12.04 -7.04 10.03
C LEU A 243 10.66 -6.36 10.11
N ALA A 244 10.48 -5.23 9.41
CA ALA A 244 9.20 -4.53 9.35
C ALA A 244 8.12 -5.40 8.68
N SER A 245 8.44 -6.02 7.54
CA SER A 245 7.52 -6.90 6.79
C SER A 245 7.12 -8.16 7.58
N LEU A 246 8.02 -8.69 8.42
CA LEU A 246 7.66 -9.77 9.34
C LEU A 246 6.63 -9.31 10.39
N GLY A 247 6.68 -8.05 10.82
CA GLY A 247 5.65 -7.46 11.66
C GLY A 247 4.29 -7.34 10.93
N GLU A 248 4.30 -6.98 9.64
CA GLU A 248 3.08 -6.96 8.82
C GLU A 248 2.45 -8.36 8.71
N LEU A 249 3.27 -9.40 8.60
CA LEU A 249 2.80 -10.80 8.59
C LEU A 249 2.06 -11.16 9.88
N VAL A 250 2.55 -10.69 11.04
CA VAL A 250 1.90 -10.87 12.35
C VAL A 250 0.55 -10.14 12.42
N GLU A 251 0.50 -8.88 11.96
CA GLU A 251 -0.73 -8.09 11.92
C GLU A 251 -1.76 -8.72 10.96
N TRP A 252 -1.36 -9.11 9.76
CA TRP A 252 -2.24 -9.70 8.76
C TRP A 252 -2.91 -11.00 9.24
N TYR A 253 -2.16 -11.87 9.93
CA TYR A 253 -2.67 -13.14 10.44
C TYR A 253 -3.90 -12.96 11.35
N SER A 254 -4.03 -11.77 11.96
CA SER A 254 -5.17 -11.38 12.79
C SER A 254 -6.41 -10.94 12.00
N GLY A 255 -6.25 -10.43 10.77
CA GLY A 255 -7.33 -9.83 9.96
C GLY A 255 -7.94 -10.73 8.89
N LYS A 256 -7.18 -11.72 8.37
CA LYS A 256 -7.62 -12.71 7.36
C LYS A 256 -8.19 -12.15 6.03
N ASN A 257 -7.93 -10.88 5.69
CA ASN A 257 -8.27 -10.35 4.37
C ASN A 257 -7.26 -10.87 3.33
N ARG A 258 -7.75 -11.49 2.24
CA ARG A 258 -6.89 -12.09 1.21
C ARG A 258 -6.12 -11.07 0.39
N ALA A 259 -6.70 -9.92 0.08
CA ALA A 259 -6.02 -8.86 -0.67
C ALA A 259 -4.89 -8.25 0.15
N VAL A 260 -5.13 -8.01 1.44
CA VAL A 260 -4.09 -7.58 2.40
C VAL A 260 -2.99 -8.63 2.50
N GLY A 261 -3.36 -9.92 2.57
CA GLY A 261 -2.39 -11.01 2.61
C GLY A 261 -1.52 -11.10 1.36
N PHE A 262 -2.08 -10.77 0.20
CA PHE A 262 -1.30 -10.67 -1.03
C PHE A 262 -0.27 -9.54 -0.96
N CYS A 263 -0.64 -8.34 -0.53
CA CYS A 263 0.31 -7.24 -0.30
C CYS A 263 1.43 -7.67 0.65
N VAL A 264 1.06 -8.14 1.85
CA VAL A 264 2.01 -8.53 2.90
C VAL A 264 2.95 -9.65 2.43
N PHE A 265 2.45 -10.63 1.67
CA PHE A 265 3.31 -11.67 1.09
C PHE A 265 4.34 -11.08 0.11
N ASN A 266 3.90 -10.19 -0.80
CA ASN A 266 4.78 -9.54 -1.74
C ASN A 266 5.81 -8.66 -1.02
N ASP A 267 5.39 -7.89 -0.01
CA ASP A 267 6.27 -7.01 0.77
C ASP A 267 7.32 -7.82 1.52
N VAL A 268 6.95 -8.94 2.17
CA VAL A 268 7.90 -9.86 2.82
C VAL A 268 8.91 -10.43 1.83
N MET A 269 8.44 -10.92 0.68
CA MET A 269 9.33 -11.47 -0.36
C MET A 269 10.25 -10.40 -0.94
N GLY A 270 9.73 -9.19 -1.17
CA GLY A 270 10.50 -8.06 -1.69
C GLY A 270 11.59 -7.63 -0.71
N CYS A 271 11.21 -7.42 0.55
CA CYS A 271 12.15 -7.03 1.60
C CYS A 271 13.22 -8.10 1.86
N PHE A 272 12.85 -9.38 1.82
CA PHE A 272 13.81 -10.47 1.93
C PHE A 272 14.85 -10.44 0.81
N LEU A 273 14.41 -10.23 -0.43
CA LEU A 273 15.31 -10.12 -1.58
C LEU A 273 16.21 -8.88 -1.51
N PHE A 274 15.70 -7.74 -1.05
CA PHE A 274 16.53 -6.53 -0.82
C PHE A 274 17.59 -6.76 0.26
N ALA A 275 17.22 -7.42 1.37
CA ALA A 275 18.18 -7.77 2.42
C ALA A 275 19.30 -8.66 1.87
N LEU A 276 18.94 -9.71 1.12
CA LEU A 276 19.93 -10.58 0.50
C LEU A 276 20.81 -9.83 -0.51
N ALA A 277 20.21 -8.99 -1.35
CA ALA A 277 20.92 -8.24 -2.37
C ALA A 277 21.97 -7.27 -1.79
N GLY A 278 21.63 -6.55 -0.72
CA GLY A 278 22.58 -5.68 -0.02
C GLY A 278 23.80 -6.45 0.51
N PHE A 279 23.61 -7.68 1.00
CA PHE A 279 24.75 -8.54 1.36
C PHE A 279 25.49 -9.12 0.15
N MET A 280 24.82 -9.36 -0.98
CA MET A 280 25.49 -9.83 -2.20
C MET A 280 26.52 -8.82 -2.69
N TYR A 281 26.22 -7.51 -2.68
CA TYR A 281 27.16 -6.48 -3.10
C TYR A 281 28.42 -6.35 -2.23
N MET A 282 28.43 -6.94 -1.02
CA MET A 282 29.62 -7.01 -0.18
C MET A 282 30.56 -8.17 -0.54
N LEU A 283 30.10 -9.11 -1.37
CA LEU A 283 30.90 -10.26 -1.77
C LEU A 283 31.88 -9.89 -2.88
N GLN A 284 33.04 -10.52 -2.88
CA GLN A 284 34.01 -10.36 -3.95
C GLN A 284 33.55 -11.08 -5.21
N LYS A 285 33.65 -10.39 -6.35
CA LYS A 285 33.43 -10.97 -7.67
C LYS A 285 34.46 -12.07 -7.97
N THR A 286 33.99 -13.18 -8.51
CA THR A 286 34.83 -14.30 -8.95
C THR A 286 34.52 -14.64 -10.41
N GLU A 287 35.35 -15.45 -11.07
CA GLU A 287 35.12 -15.86 -12.45
C GLU A 287 33.76 -16.58 -12.66
N SER A 288 33.30 -17.33 -11.66
CA SER A 288 32.06 -18.12 -11.73
C SER A 288 30.85 -17.41 -11.10
N PHE A 289 31.05 -16.30 -10.41
CA PHE A 289 29.99 -15.65 -9.63
C PHE A 289 30.13 -14.12 -9.67
N ASP A 290 29.12 -13.49 -10.25
CA ASP A 290 28.99 -12.03 -10.34
C ASP A 290 27.97 -11.54 -9.29
N PRO A 291 28.41 -11.12 -8.09
CA PRO A 291 27.52 -10.67 -7.04
C PRO A 291 26.69 -9.45 -7.45
N GLU A 292 27.22 -8.59 -8.33
CA GLU A 292 26.53 -7.39 -8.79
C GLU A 292 25.30 -7.74 -9.63
N TRP A 293 25.45 -8.68 -10.57
CA TRP A 293 24.34 -9.14 -11.40
C TRP A 293 23.28 -9.87 -10.57
N VAL A 294 23.71 -10.73 -9.64
CA VAL A 294 22.79 -11.46 -8.75
C VAL A 294 22.05 -10.49 -7.83
N GLY A 295 22.75 -9.53 -7.23
CA GLY A 295 22.17 -8.46 -6.42
C GLY A 295 21.16 -7.63 -7.22
N GLY A 296 21.53 -7.17 -8.41
CA GLY A 296 20.66 -6.41 -9.30
C GLY A 296 19.38 -7.19 -9.69
N MET A 297 19.50 -8.50 -9.94
CA MET A 297 18.34 -9.35 -10.21
C MET A 297 17.45 -9.55 -8.98
N MET A 298 18.03 -9.71 -7.79
CA MET A 298 17.27 -9.77 -6.54
C MET A 298 16.52 -8.45 -6.29
N PHE A 299 17.16 -7.29 -6.49
CA PHE A 299 16.49 -5.99 -6.44
C PHE A 299 15.38 -5.86 -7.48
N THR A 300 15.58 -6.40 -8.68
CA THR A 300 14.56 -6.39 -9.74
C THR A 300 13.32 -7.16 -9.34
N VAL A 301 13.50 -8.41 -8.87
CA VAL A 301 12.37 -9.23 -8.43
C VAL A 301 11.73 -8.65 -7.17
N GLY A 302 12.53 -8.11 -6.25
CA GLY A 302 12.04 -7.44 -5.06
C GLY A 302 11.16 -6.23 -5.39
N SER A 303 11.62 -5.36 -6.29
CA SER A 303 10.88 -4.18 -6.74
C SER A 303 9.61 -4.55 -7.49
N LEU A 304 9.61 -5.63 -8.26
CA LEU A 304 8.40 -6.16 -8.89
C LEU A 304 7.33 -6.54 -7.86
N ASN A 305 7.71 -7.19 -6.75
CA ASN A 305 6.78 -7.49 -5.67
C ASN A 305 6.17 -6.21 -5.07
N PHE A 306 6.98 -5.17 -4.84
CA PHE A 306 6.49 -3.88 -4.37
C PHE A 306 5.57 -3.17 -5.38
N VAL A 307 5.83 -3.27 -6.68
CA VAL A 307 4.89 -2.79 -7.71
C VAL A 307 3.55 -3.51 -7.61
N LEU A 308 3.55 -4.84 -7.49
CA LEU A 308 2.32 -5.63 -7.33
C LEU A 308 1.57 -5.26 -6.04
N SER A 309 2.29 -5.10 -4.94
CA SER A 309 1.75 -4.65 -3.65
C SER A 309 1.18 -3.23 -3.73
N GLY A 310 1.86 -2.31 -4.41
CA GLY A 310 1.40 -0.93 -4.63
C GLY A 310 0.11 -0.84 -5.45
N VAL A 311 -0.02 -1.67 -6.49
CA VAL A 311 -1.27 -1.75 -7.28
C VAL A 311 -2.44 -2.26 -6.43
N VAL A 312 -2.22 -3.30 -5.63
CA VAL A 312 -3.27 -3.83 -4.74
C VAL A 312 -3.55 -2.85 -3.60
N SER A 313 -2.56 -2.10 -3.12
CA SER A 313 -2.75 -1.04 -2.12
C SER A 313 -3.65 0.09 -2.65
N LEU A 314 -3.57 0.45 -3.93
CA LEU A 314 -4.53 1.37 -4.56
C LEU A 314 -5.95 0.78 -4.62
N VAL A 315 -6.10 -0.53 -4.81
CA VAL A 315 -7.41 -1.22 -4.74
C VAL A 315 -7.96 -1.16 -3.32
N LEU A 316 -7.13 -1.47 -2.32
CA LEU A 316 -7.50 -1.42 -0.90
C LEU A 316 -7.89 0.00 -0.47
N TRP A 317 -7.07 0.99 -0.81
CA TRP A 317 -7.37 2.41 -0.59
C TRP A 317 -8.73 2.78 -1.16
N ARG A 318 -9.00 2.39 -2.40
CA ARG A 318 -10.28 2.64 -3.05
C ARG A 318 -11.45 2.05 -2.25
N ASP A 319 -11.28 0.84 -1.74
CA ASP A 319 -12.33 0.11 -1.01
C ASP A 319 -12.47 0.60 0.45
N GLY A 320 -11.78 1.68 0.84
CA GLY A 320 -11.80 2.23 2.19
C GLY A 320 -10.97 1.43 3.19
N ASN A 321 -10.15 0.50 2.70
CA ASN A 321 -9.29 -0.37 3.49
C ASN A 321 -7.89 0.26 3.64
N PHE A 322 -7.82 1.37 4.37
CA PHE A 322 -6.59 2.15 4.58
C PHE A 322 -5.63 1.49 5.55
N GLY A 323 -4.33 1.51 5.23
CA GLY A 323 -3.25 1.06 6.12
C GLY A 323 -3.32 -0.39 6.61
N LEU A 324 -4.11 -1.26 5.96
CA LEU A 324 -4.34 -2.62 6.46
C LEU A 324 -3.13 -3.53 6.40
N THR A 325 -2.14 -3.22 5.56
CA THR A 325 -0.91 -3.99 5.44
C THR A 325 -0.08 -3.92 6.71
N TYR A 326 0.02 -2.72 7.30
CA TYR A 326 0.80 -2.46 8.53
C TYR A 326 -0.05 -2.27 9.79
N SER A 327 -1.38 -2.23 9.68
CA SER A 327 -2.29 -2.21 10.85
C SER A 327 -3.62 -2.88 10.56
N ALA A 328 -3.80 -4.12 11.03
CA ALA A 328 -5.07 -4.83 10.87
C ALA A 328 -6.20 -4.17 11.68
N GLN A 329 -5.85 -3.40 12.71
CA GLN A 329 -6.81 -2.68 13.54
C GLN A 329 -7.48 -1.52 12.79
N LEU A 330 -6.81 -0.90 11.80
CA LEU A 330 -7.41 0.18 11.00
C LEU A 330 -8.64 -0.31 10.22
N GLY A 331 -8.66 -1.58 9.80
CA GLY A 331 -9.79 -2.17 9.06
C GLY A 331 -11.03 -2.37 9.89
N LYS A 332 -10.90 -2.42 11.22
CA LYS A 332 -12.05 -2.45 12.13
C LYS A 332 -12.70 -1.08 12.28
N LEU A 333 -11.98 -0.01 11.92
CA LEU A 333 -12.43 1.38 12.04
C LEU A 333 -13.05 1.92 10.74
N ALA A 334 -13.03 1.15 9.66
CA ALA A 334 -13.61 1.58 8.40
C ALA A 334 -15.15 1.63 8.54
N PRO A 335 -15.77 2.82 8.42
CA PRO A 335 -17.21 2.95 8.52
C PRO A 335 -17.88 2.11 7.43
N HIS A 336 -19.05 1.56 7.73
CA HIS A 336 -19.92 0.84 6.78
C HIS A 336 -20.47 1.71 5.64
N GLN A 337 -19.87 2.88 5.37
CA GLN A 337 -20.23 3.68 4.23
C GLN A 337 -20.00 2.87 2.96
N SER A 338 -21.04 2.82 2.11
CA SER A 338 -20.99 2.11 0.84
C SER A 338 -19.78 2.61 0.04
N ALA A 339 -18.75 1.78 -0.05
CA ALA A 339 -17.53 2.11 -0.77
C ALA A 339 -17.91 2.68 -2.15
N LEU A 340 -17.47 3.91 -2.44
CA LEU A 340 -17.68 4.51 -3.74
C LEU A 340 -16.94 3.63 -4.74
N ARG A 341 -17.68 2.85 -5.54
CA ARG A 341 -17.14 1.87 -6.50
C ARG A 341 -16.35 2.59 -7.60
N PHE A 342 -15.08 2.83 -7.32
CA PHE A 342 -14.14 3.64 -8.09
C PHE A 342 -13.54 2.95 -9.33
N SER A 343 -14.29 2.54 -10.36
CA SER A 343 -13.84 1.80 -11.59
C SER A 343 -12.37 1.31 -11.69
N MET A 344 -12.12 0.01 -11.97
CA MET A 344 -10.76 -0.54 -12.17
C MET A 344 -9.92 0.25 -13.18
N TYR A 345 -10.58 0.92 -14.13
CA TYR A 345 -9.98 1.88 -15.05
C TYR A 345 -9.19 3.00 -14.34
N SER A 346 -9.70 3.55 -13.24
CA SER A 346 -9.04 4.61 -12.47
C SER A 346 -7.75 4.12 -11.82
N ILE A 347 -7.75 2.88 -11.30
CA ILE A 347 -6.55 2.27 -10.72
C ILE A 347 -5.50 2.06 -11.81
N ALA A 348 -5.90 1.42 -12.92
CA ALA A 348 -5.01 1.21 -14.07
C ALA A 348 -4.44 2.52 -14.61
N LEU A 349 -5.24 3.58 -14.63
CA LEU A 349 -4.80 4.90 -15.04
C LEU A 349 -3.76 5.50 -14.06
N VAL A 350 -4.02 5.48 -12.74
CA VAL A 350 -3.05 6.00 -11.75
C VAL A 350 -1.75 5.20 -11.81
N THR A 351 -1.83 3.86 -11.89
CA THR A 351 -0.66 2.99 -12.09
C THR A 351 0.11 3.35 -13.36
N GLY A 352 -0.59 3.57 -14.48
CA GLY A 352 0.04 4.01 -15.73
C GLY A 352 0.71 5.37 -15.61
N LEU A 353 0.10 6.33 -14.90
CA LEU A 353 0.68 7.64 -14.65
C LEU A 353 1.95 7.55 -13.78
N CYS A 354 1.96 6.73 -12.73
CA CYS A 354 3.16 6.49 -11.92
C CYS A 354 4.30 5.87 -12.75
N LEU A 355 3.98 4.90 -13.63
CA LEU A 355 4.97 4.33 -14.55
C LEU A 355 5.54 5.40 -15.49
N LEU A 356 4.69 6.27 -16.03
CA LEU A 356 5.11 7.35 -16.92
C LEU A 356 5.95 8.41 -16.19
N GLY A 357 5.61 8.74 -14.93
CA GLY A 357 6.43 9.62 -14.09
C GLY A 357 7.80 9.02 -13.79
N SER A 358 7.87 7.71 -13.59
CA SER A 358 9.13 6.96 -13.46
C SER A 358 9.99 7.06 -14.72
N VAL A 359 9.39 6.83 -15.90
CA VAL A 359 10.09 6.98 -17.20
C VAL A 359 10.55 8.43 -17.42
N ALA A 360 9.70 9.42 -17.12
CA ALA A 360 10.06 10.83 -17.25
C ALA A 360 11.28 11.20 -16.39
N SER A 361 11.36 10.64 -15.18
CA SER A 361 12.51 10.84 -14.27
C SER A 361 13.81 10.24 -14.84
N VAL A 362 13.75 9.04 -15.43
CA VAL A 362 14.91 8.43 -16.10
C VAL A 362 15.34 9.26 -17.31
N VAL A 363 14.39 9.64 -18.17
CA VAL A 363 14.69 10.45 -19.37
C VAL A 363 15.31 11.79 -18.99
N PHE A 364 14.83 12.43 -17.93
CA PHE A 364 15.40 13.68 -17.43
C PHE A 364 16.91 13.59 -17.18
N PHE A 365 17.38 12.55 -16.47
CA PHE A 365 18.81 12.38 -16.19
C PHE A 365 19.59 11.96 -17.44
N CYS A 366 19.05 11.06 -18.25
CA CYS A 366 19.69 10.64 -19.50
C CYS A 366 19.89 11.82 -20.48
N GLU A 367 18.84 12.61 -20.72
CA GLU A 367 18.90 13.81 -21.59
C GLU A 367 19.86 14.85 -21.03
N SER A 368 19.85 15.07 -19.71
CA SER A 368 20.80 16.00 -19.07
C SER A 368 22.25 15.56 -19.36
N ARG A 369 22.53 14.26 -19.28
CA ARG A 369 23.87 13.73 -19.53
C ARG A 369 24.28 13.77 -21.00
N VAL A 370 23.40 13.36 -21.90
CA VAL A 370 23.63 13.42 -23.35
C VAL A 370 23.88 14.85 -23.80
N THR A 371 23.07 15.79 -23.30
CA THR A 371 23.21 17.20 -23.68
C THR A 371 24.49 17.80 -23.10
N TRP A 372 24.90 17.41 -21.90
CA TRP A 372 26.22 17.79 -21.36
C TRP A 372 27.40 17.34 -22.24
N TRP A 373 27.29 16.20 -22.94
CA TRP A 373 28.35 15.73 -23.85
C TRP A 373 28.32 16.40 -25.23
N THR A 374 27.15 16.76 -25.72
CA THR A 374 26.95 17.16 -27.13
C THR A 374 26.73 18.65 -27.31
N ALA A 375 26.07 19.32 -26.36
CA ALA A 375 25.77 20.73 -26.46
C ALA A 375 27.03 21.56 -26.23
N HIS A 376 27.26 22.48 -27.16
CA HIS A 376 28.25 23.54 -27.02
C HIS A 376 27.63 24.81 -26.39
N ASP A 377 26.31 24.81 -26.17
CA ASP A 377 25.50 25.93 -25.69
C ASP A 377 24.64 25.51 -24.48
N GLU A 378 24.73 26.28 -23.40
CA GLU A 378 23.97 26.07 -22.16
C GLU A 378 22.45 26.16 -22.37
N THR A 379 22.00 26.91 -23.38
CA THR A 379 20.56 27.08 -23.66
C THR A 379 19.89 25.80 -24.18
N ASP A 380 20.62 24.98 -24.95
CA ASP A 380 20.13 23.69 -25.44
C ASP A 380 19.98 22.69 -24.29
N TYR A 381 20.94 22.69 -23.35
CA TYR A 381 20.89 21.91 -22.11
C TYR A 381 19.61 22.17 -21.31
N VAL A 382 19.33 23.44 -21.01
CA VAL A 382 18.13 23.80 -20.23
C VAL A 382 16.87 23.37 -20.97
N THR A 383 16.80 23.58 -22.28
CA THR A 383 15.60 23.28 -23.06
C THR A 383 15.30 21.78 -23.11
N ARG A 384 16.32 20.95 -23.37
CA ARG A 384 16.16 19.48 -23.47
C ARG A 384 15.84 18.84 -22.13
N ALA A 385 16.53 19.23 -21.05
CA ALA A 385 16.26 18.70 -19.71
C ALA A 385 14.93 19.21 -19.13
N PHE A 386 14.51 20.43 -19.46
CA PHE A 386 13.26 21.00 -18.93
C PHE A 386 12.02 20.27 -19.44
N TYR A 387 12.05 19.70 -20.65
CA TYR A 387 10.89 19.04 -21.23
C TYR A 387 10.44 17.78 -20.46
N PRO A 388 11.29 16.78 -20.17
CA PRO A 388 10.93 15.65 -19.32
C PRO A 388 10.50 16.06 -17.91
N PHE A 389 11.15 17.07 -17.33
CA PHE A 389 10.76 17.62 -16.03
C PHE A 389 9.35 18.23 -16.05
N LEU A 390 9.02 19.02 -17.08
CA LEU A 390 7.68 19.59 -17.22
C LEU A 390 6.62 18.50 -17.38
N ILE A 391 6.89 17.44 -18.15
CA ILE A 391 5.98 16.30 -18.27
C ILE A 391 5.80 15.60 -16.92
N PHE A 392 6.88 15.37 -16.18
CA PHE A 392 6.83 14.80 -14.83
C PHE A 392 5.91 15.62 -13.91
N VAL A 393 6.03 16.95 -13.92
CA VAL A 393 5.16 17.85 -13.15
C VAL A 393 3.70 17.73 -13.59
N ILE A 394 3.42 17.72 -14.90
CA ILE A 394 2.04 17.59 -15.42
C ILE A 394 1.42 16.25 -15.01
N ILE A 395 2.18 15.16 -15.08
CA ILE A 395 1.76 13.83 -14.63
C ILE A 395 1.34 13.88 -13.15
N HIS A 396 2.17 14.48 -12.29
CA HIS A 396 1.89 14.60 -10.85
C HIS A 396 0.69 15.48 -10.56
N MET A 397 0.49 16.58 -11.30
CA MET A 397 -0.72 17.39 -11.20
C MET A 397 -1.97 16.59 -11.55
N VAL A 398 -1.90 15.70 -12.56
CA VAL A 398 -3.03 14.83 -12.95
C VAL A 398 -3.30 13.76 -11.90
N ILE A 399 -2.25 13.16 -11.31
CA ILE A 399 -2.37 12.24 -10.18
C ILE A 399 -3.04 12.96 -8.99
N ALA A 400 -2.56 14.14 -8.60
CA ALA A 400 -3.15 14.94 -7.52
C ALA A 400 -4.62 15.31 -7.78
N LEU A 401 -4.94 15.73 -9.02
CA LEU A 401 -6.31 16.04 -9.42
C LEU A 401 -7.22 14.80 -9.31
N ARG A 402 -6.70 13.61 -9.61
CA ARG A 402 -7.45 12.35 -9.44
C ARG A 402 -7.67 11.98 -7.98
N ALA A 403 -6.76 12.34 -7.09
CA ALA A 403 -6.96 12.21 -5.64
C ALA A 403 -8.13 13.09 -5.15
N ALA A 404 -8.20 14.33 -5.64
CA ALA A 404 -9.21 15.31 -5.24
C ALA A 404 -10.60 15.05 -5.85
N VAL A 405 -10.65 14.61 -7.12
CA VAL A 405 -11.90 14.45 -7.87
C VAL A 405 -12.35 13.00 -7.85
N VAL A 406 -13.14 12.65 -6.84
CA VAL A 406 -13.71 11.29 -6.65
C VAL A 406 -14.60 10.86 -7.82
N LYS A 407 -15.33 11.80 -8.42
CA LYS A 407 -16.14 11.58 -9.63
C LYS A 407 -15.86 12.71 -10.61
N VAL A 408 -15.23 12.36 -11.73
CA VAL A 408 -15.05 13.30 -12.84
C VAL A 408 -16.43 13.69 -13.37
N PRO A 409 -16.75 14.99 -13.49
CA PRO A 409 -18.01 15.42 -14.08
C PRO A 409 -18.17 14.82 -15.48
N THR A 410 -19.30 14.15 -15.73
CA THR A 410 -19.59 13.53 -17.03
C THR A 410 -20.12 14.52 -18.05
N GLU A 411 -20.47 15.73 -17.59
CA GLU A 411 -21.02 16.82 -18.38
C GLU A 411 -19.93 17.54 -19.19
N GLN A 412 -20.34 18.17 -20.29
CA GLN A 412 -19.47 19.06 -21.05
C GLN A 412 -19.36 20.41 -20.32
N PRO A 413 -18.22 21.12 -20.38
CA PRO A 413 -17.01 20.82 -21.18
C PRO A 413 -15.99 19.89 -20.48
N TRP A 414 -16.23 19.51 -19.22
CA TRP A 414 -15.27 18.78 -18.38
C TRP A 414 -14.86 17.43 -18.96
N ARG A 415 -15.82 16.67 -19.51
CA ARG A 415 -15.54 15.39 -20.15
C ARG A 415 -14.59 15.54 -21.36
N ALA A 416 -14.76 16.59 -22.17
CA ALA A 416 -13.88 16.84 -23.30
C ALA A 416 -12.48 17.28 -22.84
N LEU A 417 -12.41 18.19 -21.87
CA LEU A 417 -11.14 18.66 -21.30
C LEU A 417 -10.32 17.49 -20.74
N HIS A 418 -10.98 16.59 -20.00
CA HIS A 418 -10.34 15.42 -19.41
C HIS A 418 -9.78 14.44 -20.45
N LYS A 419 -10.54 14.19 -21.53
CA LYS A 419 -10.06 13.39 -22.66
C LYS A 419 -8.88 14.07 -23.37
N ALA A 420 -8.93 15.39 -23.55
CA ALA A 420 -7.84 16.16 -24.15
C ALA A 420 -6.57 16.06 -23.30
N CYS A 421 -6.67 16.19 -21.97
CA CYS A 421 -5.55 15.97 -21.06
C CYS A 421 -4.94 14.57 -21.23
N TYR A 422 -5.74 13.51 -21.37
CA TYR A 422 -5.19 12.17 -21.60
C TYR A 422 -4.56 11.97 -22.95
N LEU A 423 -5.13 12.55 -24.00
CA LEU A 423 -4.52 12.51 -25.32
C LEU A 423 -3.15 13.22 -25.30
N LEU A 424 -3.08 14.40 -24.66
CA LEU A 424 -1.83 15.14 -24.50
C LEU A 424 -0.80 14.36 -23.69
N LEU A 425 -1.20 13.73 -22.58
CA LEU A 425 -0.33 12.87 -21.79
C LEU A 425 0.16 11.65 -22.57
N ALA A 426 -0.70 11.00 -23.35
CA ALA A 426 -0.33 9.88 -24.19
C ALA A 426 0.69 10.28 -25.27
N MET A 427 0.50 11.44 -25.90
CA MET A 427 1.46 11.98 -26.87
C MET A 427 2.79 12.34 -26.22
N ALA A 428 2.76 13.04 -25.07
CA ALA A 428 3.97 13.37 -24.30
C ALA A 428 4.73 12.10 -23.88
N SER A 429 4.02 11.04 -23.50
CA SER A 429 4.60 9.74 -23.15
C SER A 429 5.31 9.08 -24.34
N ALA A 430 4.73 9.15 -25.53
CA ALA A 430 5.36 8.63 -26.74
C ALA A 430 6.65 9.40 -27.06
N VAL A 431 6.65 10.73 -26.85
CA VAL A 431 7.87 11.56 -27.00
C VAL A 431 8.93 11.16 -25.99
N LEU A 432 8.58 10.96 -24.71
CA LEU A 432 9.53 10.50 -23.68
C LEU A 432 10.20 9.17 -24.05
N LEU A 433 9.43 8.21 -24.57
CA LEU A 433 9.98 6.92 -24.99
C LEU A 433 10.91 7.05 -26.20
N ALA A 434 10.57 7.93 -27.14
CA ALA A 434 11.43 8.23 -28.29
C ALA A 434 12.74 8.89 -27.85
N GLN A 435 12.67 9.85 -26.91
CA GLN A 435 13.85 10.51 -26.32
C GLN A 435 14.74 9.52 -25.55
N LEU A 436 14.15 8.60 -24.78
CA LEU A 436 14.91 7.56 -24.10
C LEU A 436 15.68 6.69 -25.11
N ALA A 437 15.01 6.27 -26.18
CA ALA A 437 15.63 5.47 -27.23
C ALA A 437 16.75 6.24 -27.96
N GLU A 438 16.55 7.53 -28.23
CA GLU A 438 17.57 8.42 -28.80
C GLU A 438 18.78 8.55 -27.87
N CYS A 439 18.57 8.78 -26.57
CA CYS A 439 19.63 8.86 -25.56
C CYS A 439 20.46 7.57 -25.54
N VAL A 440 19.80 6.40 -25.49
CA VAL A 440 20.47 5.10 -25.50
C VAL A 440 21.27 4.93 -26.79
N TRP A 441 20.70 5.25 -27.94
CA TRP A 441 21.40 5.18 -29.22
C TRP A 441 22.66 6.05 -29.24
N GLN A 442 22.57 7.30 -28.80
CA GLN A 442 23.71 8.22 -28.76
C GLN A 442 24.80 7.77 -27.78
N ALA A 443 24.43 7.14 -26.66
CA ALA A 443 25.39 6.62 -25.69
C ALA A 443 26.22 5.44 -26.22
N GLN A 444 25.77 4.77 -27.28
CA GLN A 444 26.44 3.64 -27.93
C GLN A 444 27.35 4.07 -29.09
N VAL A 445 27.23 5.30 -29.58
CA VAL A 445 28.11 5.81 -30.65
C VAL A 445 29.51 6.08 -30.07
N PRO A 446 30.58 5.52 -30.67
CA PRO A 446 31.95 5.58 -30.14
C PRO A 446 32.49 7.00 -30.00
#